data_AF-A0AAN8CS87-F1
#
_entry.id   AF-A0AAN8CS87-F1
#
_cell.length_a   1.000
_cell.length_b   1.000
_cell.length_c   1.000
_cell.angle_alpha   90.00
_cell.angle_beta   90.00
_cell.angle_gamma   90.00
#
_symmetry.space_group_name_H-M   'P 1'
#
loop_
_entity.id
_entity.type
_entity.pdbx_description
1 polymer ?
#
loop_
_entity_poly.entity_id
_entity_poly.type
_entity_poly.pdbx_seq_one_letter_code
_entity_poly.pdbx_strand_id
1 'polypeptide(L)'
;MPAAGWRTLFLLLLLPVCCCGEEECVLGLVGRPISLSCFLPQLLTSVNLSIAWRRGGEVVLRSVWREDGEVEEWSVSRFSTPQDASLSGDFSLQLPSVAASENNTHFSLVETSGGNSSSELCSVCLQTAASFSTPLLQREESKRGGKAVFSCESSGGFPAPTLSWLINNKEYPPPGAVTTITTPHPDTQLFNISSRLTVNLAKDVGVTCIVENPKLNETLSSSSYSVNRSTVHNRASEAMWIFSTVLCVVVGVLVLTGVAYQIHLDRVHMRKKHDFPKLQSRGYKRRSPDKEEEEEEPMKPEKKESEV
;
A
#
# COMPACT_ATOMS: atom_id res chain seq x y z
N MET A 1 31.53 -25.99 66.69
CA MET A 1 31.48 -27.24 65.90
C MET A 1 30.04 -27.42 65.42
N PRO A 2 29.80 -27.63 64.12
CA PRO A 2 28.75 -26.88 63.43
C PRO A 2 27.51 -27.69 63.04
N ALA A 3 26.43 -26.91 63.05
CA ALA A 3 25.15 -26.95 62.37
C ALA A 3 24.91 -27.96 61.23
N ALA A 4 23.72 -28.55 61.31
CA ALA A 4 23.05 -29.36 60.31
C ALA A 4 22.97 -28.66 58.94
N GLY A 5 23.48 -29.32 57.91
CA GLY A 5 23.31 -28.93 56.52
C GLY A 5 21.98 -29.42 55.97
N TRP A 6 21.00 -28.53 55.89
CA TRP A 6 19.78 -28.73 55.10
C TRP A 6 20.15 -28.90 53.63
N ARG A 7 19.90 -30.08 53.06
CA ARG A 7 19.93 -30.29 51.61
C ARG A 7 18.59 -29.83 51.03
N THR A 8 18.53 -28.58 50.61
CA THR A 8 17.44 -28.09 49.75
C THR A 8 17.61 -28.69 48.36
N LEU A 9 16.86 -29.76 48.10
CA LEU A 9 16.69 -30.33 46.77
C LEU A 9 15.81 -29.36 45.97
N PHE A 10 16.42 -28.50 45.16
CA PHE A 10 15.73 -27.66 44.19
C PHE A 10 15.21 -28.58 43.06
N LEU A 11 13.99 -29.10 43.22
CA LEU A 11 13.24 -29.69 42.12
C LEU A 11 12.89 -28.55 41.16
N LEU A 12 13.65 -28.41 40.06
CA LEU A 12 13.15 -27.69 38.89
C LEU A 12 11.96 -28.51 38.36
N LEU A 13 10.74 -28.08 38.68
CA LEU A 13 9.57 -28.43 37.90
C LEU A 13 9.78 -27.83 36.50
N LEU A 14 10.26 -28.67 35.57
CA LEU A 14 10.03 -28.46 34.16
C LEU A 14 8.53 -28.63 33.94
N LEU A 15 7.78 -27.55 34.18
CA LEU A 15 6.41 -27.43 33.66
C LEU A 15 6.52 -27.69 32.16
N PRO A 16 5.78 -28.66 31.60
CA PRO A 16 5.66 -28.75 30.17
C PRO A 16 5.09 -27.42 29.73
N VAL A 17 5.89 -26.63 29.01
CA VAL A 17 5.38 -25.48 28.27
C VAL A 17 4.33 -26.09 27.36
N CYS A 18 3.07 -25.92 27.74
CA CYS A 18 1.96 -26.25 26.90
C CYS A 18 2.05 -25.25 25.75
N CYS A 19 2.79 -25.63 24.71
CA CYS A 19 2.70 -25.00 23.41
C CYS A 19 1.31 -25.34 22.87
N CYS A 20 0.28 -24.69 23.41
CA CYS A 20 -0.88 -24.36 22.59
C CYS A 20 -0.31 -23.39 21.55
N GLY A 21 0.20 -23.92 20.45
CA GLY A 21 0.53 -23.13 19.29
C GLY A 21 -0.72 -22.33 18.95
N GLU A 22 -0.61 -21.01 18.97
CA GLU A 22 -1.65 -20.15 18.44
C GLU A 22 -1.76 -20.54 16.97
N GLU A 23 -2.85 -21.23 16.60
CA GLU A 23 -3.07 -21.62 15.22
C GLU A 23 -3.09 -20.34 14.37
N GLU A 24 -2.08 -20.18 13.53
CA GLU A 24 -1.90 -18.98 12.73
C GLU A 24 -2.99 -18.93 11.65
N CYS A 25 -4.05 -18.18 11.91
CA CYS A 25 -5.15 -18.02 10.97
C CYS A 25 -4.75 -17.13 9.78
N VAL A 26 -5.22 -17.47 8.59
CA VAL A 26 -5.05 -16.64 7.39
C VAL A 26 -6.02 -15.46 7.46
N LEU A 27 -5.53 -14.25 7.20
CA LEU A 27 -6.34 -13.03 7.18
C LEU A 27 -6.96 -12.79 5.79
N GLY A 28 -8.29 -12.85 5.71
CA GLY A 28 -9.08 -12.52 4.53
C GLY A 28 -9.72 -11.13 4.60
N LEU A 29 -9.57 -10.35 3.53
CA LEU A 29 -10.24 -9.06 3.41
C LEU A 29 -11.66 -9.24 2.89
N VAL A 30 -12.65 -8.71 3.62
CA VAL A 30 -14.06 -8.83 3.22
C VAL A 30 -14.26 -8.27 1.81
N GLY A 31 -15.03 -8.99 1.00
CA GLY A 31 -15.31 -8.62 -0.39
C GLY A 31 -14.22 -9.06 -1.39
N ARG A 32 -13.03 -9.48 -0.93
CA ARG A 32 -11.91 -9.88 -1.78
C ARG A 32 -11.81 -11.41 -1.94
N PRO A 33 -11.25 -11.89 -3.06
CA PRO A 33 -10.96 -13.32 -3.21
C PRO A 33 -9.81 -13.75 -2.29
N ILE A 34 -9.82 -15.01 -1.88
CA ILE A 34 -8.76 -15.65 -1.10
C ILE A 34 -8.60 -17.12 -1.52
N SER A 35 -7.38 -17.63 -1.39
CA SER A 35 -7.08 -19.06 -1.54
C SER A 35 -6.60 -19.60 -0.19
N LEU A 36 -7.27 -20.63 0.32
CA LEU A 36 -6.86 -21.35 1.53
C LEU A 36 -5.95 -22.50 1.12
N SER A 37 -4.66 -22.31 1.36
CA SER A 37 -3.60 -23.18 0.81
C SER A 37 -3.70 -24.63 1.29
N CYS A 38 -3.64 -25.57 0.37
CA CYS A 38 -3.47 -26.99 0.66
C CYS A 38 -2.79 -27.70 -0.52
N PHE A 39 -1.47 -27.92 -0.40
CA PHE A 39 -0.65 -28.53 -1.43
C PHE A 39 -0.26 -29.96 -1.05
N LEU A 40 -0.74 -30.94 -1.78
CA LEU A 40 -0.62 -32.37 -1.49
C LEU A 40 -0.19 -33.16 -2.74
N PRO A 41 1.08 -33.03 -3.18
CA PRO A 41 1.58 -33.72 -4.36
C PRO A 41 1.57 -35.24 -4.20
N GLN A 42 1.59 -35.77 -2.96
CA GLN A 42 1.51 -37.21 -2.72
C GLN A 42 0.18 -37.84 -3.17
N LEU A 43 -0.89 -37.05 -3.34
CA LEU A 43 -2.19 -37.56 -3.78
C LEU A 43 -2.29 -37.71 -5.30
N LEU A 44 -1.31 -37.21 -6.06
CA LEU A 44 -1.27 -37.32 -7.52
C LEU A 44 -1.19 -38.78 -8.00
N THR A 45 -0.64 -39.68 -7.17
CA THR A 45 -0.51 -41.11 -7.50
C THR A 45 -1.70 -41.96 -7.04
N SER A 46 -2.67 -41.36 -6.34
CA SER A 46 -3.80 -42.08 -5.77
C SER A 46 -4.89 -42.36 -6.81
N VAL A 47 -5.40 -43.59 -6.83
CA VAL A 47 -6.52 -44.02 -7.69
C VAL A 47 -7.78 -44.13 -6.83
N ASN A 48 -8.95 -43.73 -7.36
CA ASN A 48 -10.22 -43.67 -6.62
C ASN A 48 -10.18 -42.74 -5.40
N LEU A 49 -9.62 -41.54 -5.58
CA LEU A 49 -9.52 -40.53 -4.54
C LEU A 49 -10.85 -39.79 -4.38
N SER A 50 -11.31 -39.59 -3.15
CA SER A 50 -12.46 -38.73 -2.84
C SER A 50 -12.06 -37.74 -1.75
N ILE A 51 -11.97 -36.46 -2.08
CA ILE A 51 -11.69 -35.40 -1.11
C ILE A 51 -12.87 -34.46 -0.96
N ALA A 52 -12.98 -33.86 0.21
CA ALA A 52 -14.01 -32.89 0.50
C ALA A 52 -13.48 -31.77 1.39
N TRP A 53 -13.71 -30.53 0.99
CA TRP A 53 -13.55 -29.38 1.86
C TRP A 53 -14.77 -29.24 2.76
N ARG A 54 -14.52 -29.06 4.04
CA ARG A 54 -15.52 -28.87 5.08
C ARG A 54 -15.36 -27.52 5.75
N ARG A 55 -16.49 -26.90 6.07
CA ARG A 55 -16.60 -25.74 6.94
C ARG A 55 -17.27 -26.21 8.23
N GLY A 56 -16.48 -26.47 9.27
CA GLY A 56 -16.96 -27.21 10.43
C GLY A 56 -17.53 -28.58 10.02
N GLY A 57 -18.82 -28.83 10.27
CA GLY A 57 -19.49 -30.08 9.89
C GLY A 57 -20.04 -30.12 8.46
N GLU A 58 -20.11 -28.99 7.78
CA GLU A 58 -20.75 -28.85 6.47
C GLU A 58 -19.74 -29.10 5.34
N VAL A 59 -20.10 -29.90 4.34
CA VAL A 59 -19.28 -30.09 3.13
C VAL A 59 -19.57 -28.94 2.16
N VAL A 60 -18.55 -28.17 1.79
CA VAL A 60 -18.70 -27.00 0.89
C VAL A 60 -18.22 -27.28 -0.52
N LEU A 61 -17.31 -28.24 -0.68
CA LEU A 61 -16.81 -28.71 -1.97
C LEU A 61 -16.40 -30.18 -1.82
N ARG A 62 -16.70 -30.99 -2.84
CA ARG A 62 -16.33 -32.39 -2.94
C ARG A 62 -15.86 -32.67 -4.36
N SER A 63 -14.72 -33.35 -4.46
CA SER A 63 -14.16 -33.78 -5.74
C SER A 63 -13.84 -35.27 -5.65
N VAL A 64 -14.30 -36.03 -6.63
CA VAL A 64 -14.14 -37.49 -6.70
C VAL A 64 -13.47 -37.85 -8.02
N TRP A 65 -12.32 -38.50 -7.93
CA TRP A 65 -11.57 -39.03 -9.07
C TRP A 65 -11.88 -40.50 -9.23
N ARG A 66 -12.43 -40.87 -10.38
CA ARG A 66 -12.71 -42.26 -10.74
C ARG A 66 -11.54 -42.86 -11.54
N GLU A 67 -11.50 -44.19 -11.59
CA GLU A 67 -10.48 -44.98 -12.32
C GLU A 67 -10.39 -44.67 -13.82
N ASP A 68 -11.49 -44.24 -14.44
CA ASP A 68 -11.58 -43.84 -15.85
C ASP A 68 -11.03 -42.44 -16.12
N GLY A 69 -10.56 -41.74 -15.09
CA GLY A 69 -10.05 -40.37 -15.17
C GLY A 69 -11.15 -39.31 -15.15
N GLU A 70 -12.43 -39.70 -15.03
CA GLU A 70 -13.51 -38.73 -14.83
C GLU A 70 -13.43 -38.12 -13.43
N VAL A 71 -13.60 -36.79 -13.38
CA VAL A 71 -13.63 -36.03 -12.14
C VAL A 71 -15.04 -35.51 -11.94
N GLU A 72 -15.71 -36.01 -10.91
CA GLU A 72 -17.00 -35.48 -10.46
C GLU A 72 -16.75 -34.45 -9.37
N GLU A 73 -17.05 -33.18 -9.65
CA GLU A 73 -17.00 -32.10 -8.68
C GLU A 73 -18.39 -31.60 -8.33
N TRP A 74 -18.66 -31.52 -7.03
CA TRP A 74 -19.82 -30.85 -6.48
C TRP A 74 -19.34 -29.76 -5.52
N SER A 75 -19.84 -28.54 -5.68
CA SER A 75 -19.57 -27.47 -4.73
C SER A 75 -20.80 -26.61 -4.50
N VAL A 76 -20.83 -25.97 -3.34
CA VAL A 76 -21.65 -24.77 -3.18
C VAL A 76 -21.07 -23.72 -4.11
N SER A 77 -21.90 -23.13 -4.98
CA SER A 77 -21.51 -22.38 -6.19
C SER A 77 -20.43 -21.29 -6.06
N ARG A 78 -20.09 -20.88 -4.83
CA ARG A 78 -19.03 -19.91 -4.55
C ARG A 78 -17.68 -20.52 -4.18
N PHE A 79 -17.54 -21.83 -4.02
CA PHE A 79 -16.26 -22.46 -3.69
C PHE A 79 -15.75 -23.24 -4.89
N SER A 80 -14.45 -23.15 -5.15
CA SER A 80 -13.79 -23.88 -6.23
C SER A 80 -12.38 -24.31 -5.83
N THR A 81 -11.79 -25.20 -6.62
CA THR A 81 -10.37 -25.54 -6.58
C THR A 81 -9.68 -25.05 -7.87
N PRO A 82 -8.34 -24.96 -7.93
CA PRO A 82 -7.63 -24.73 -9.19
C PRO A 82 -8.02 -25.76 -10.26
N GLN A 83 -8.16 -25.33 -11.51
CA GLN A 83 -8.58 -26.23 -12.60
C GLN A 83 -7.58 -27.38 -12.85
N ASP A 84 -6.32 -27.15 -12.55
CA ASP A 84 -5.21 -28.08 -12.69
C ASP A 84 -4.84 -28.78 -11.37
N ALA A 85 -5.70 -28.73 -10.34
CA ALA A 85 -5.45 -29.31 -9.02
C ALA A 85 -4.98 -30.77 -9.08
N SER A 86 -5.56 -31.57 -9.98
CA SER A 86 -5.22 -32.99 -10.19
C SER A 86 -3.86 -33.23 -10.87
N LEU A 87 -3.27 -32.20 -11.48
CA LEU A 87 -1.96 -32.26 -12.14
C LEU A 87 -0.88 -31.61 -11.27
N SER A 88 -1.23 -30.52 -10.58
CA SER A 88 -0.31 -29.75 -9.75
C SER A 88 -0.20 -30.29 -8.33
N GLY A 89 -1.23 -30.95 -7.82
CA GLY A 89 -1.36 -31.33 -6.41
C GLY A 89 -1.82 -30.17 -5.54
N ASP A 90 -2.25 -29.05 -6.13
CA ASP A 90 -2.79 -27.90 -5.42
C ASP A 90 -4.31 -28.03 -5.24
N PHE A 91 -4.71 -28.48 -4.04
CA PHE A 91 -6.10 -28.64 -3.65
C PHE A 91 -6.62 -27.47 -2.81
N SER A 92 -6.00 -26.30 -2.95
CA SER A 92 -6.38 -25.10 -2.20
C SER A 92 -7.84 -24.71 -2.45
N LEU A 93 -8.55 -24.29 -1.40
CA LEU A 93 -9.93 -23.84 -1.51
C LEU A 93 -9.96 -22.37 -1.93
N GLN A 94 -10.55 -22.08 -3.08
CA GLN A 94 -10.72 -20.73 -3.59
C GLN A 94 -12.10 -20.18 -3.22
N LEU A 95 -12.09 -19.00 -2.60
CA LEU A 95 -13.29 -18.21 -2.33
C LEU A 95 -13.19 -16.93 -3.17
N PRO A 96 -14.21 -16.58 -3.98
CA PRO A 96 -14.20 -15.39 -4.82
C PRO A 96 -14.41 -14.11 -4.01
N SER A 97 -15.03 -14.21 -2.84
CA SER A 97 -15.33 -13.07 -1.98
C SER A 97 -15.52 -13.53 -0.54
N VAL A 98 -14.68 -13.05 0.38
CA VAL A 98 -14.77 -13.34 1.82
C VAL A 98 -15.91 -12.55 2.46
N ALA A 99 -16.71 -13.18 3.32
CA ALA A 99 -17.76 -12.54 4.10
C ALA A 99 -17.33 -12.34 5.57
N ALA A 100 -17.82 -11.30 6.23
CA ALA A 100 -17.51 -11.02 7.63
C ALA A 100 -18.00 -12.15 8.58
N SER A 101 -19.10 -12.81 8.23
CA SER A 101 -19.64 -13.97 8.95
C SER A 101 -18.69 -15.19 8.97
N GLU A 102 -17.68 -15.21 8.09
CA GLU A 102 -16.67 -16.28 8.01
C GLU A 102 -15.48 -16.02 8.95
N ASN A 103 -15.57 -15.02 9.83
CA ASN A 103 -14.54 -14.76 10.83
C ASN A 103 -14.37 -15.94 11.80
N ASN A 104 -13.12 -16.30 12.09
CA ASN A 104 -12.73 -17.44 12.92
C ASN A 104 -13.34 -18.77 12.44
N THR A 105 -13.56 -18.90 11.13
CA THR A 105 -14.09 -20.13 10.54
C THR A 105 -12.97 -21.08 10.18
N HIS A 106 -13.09 -22.34 10.60
CA HIS A 106 -12.15 -23.39 10.27
C HIS A 106 -12.60 -24.17 9.03
N PHE A 107 -11.70 -24.28 8.06
CA PHE A 107 -11.86 -25.08 6.87
C PHE A 107 -10.92 -26.27 6.91
N SER A 108 -11.40 -27.47 6.62
CA SER A 108 -10.54 -28.64 6.51
C SER A 108 -10.79 -29.43 5.24
N LEU A 109 -9.71 -29.90 4.63
CA LEU A 109 -9.76 -30.85 3.54
C LEU A 109 -9.69 -32.25 4.15
N VAL A 110 -10.68 -33.08 3.86
CA VAL A 110 -10.70 -34.47 4.31
C VAL A 110 -10.69 -35.42 3.13
N GLU A 111 -9.93 -36.51 3.25
CA GLU A 111 -10.04 -37.67 2.38
C GLU A 111 -11.13 -38.60 2.93
N THR A 112 -12.04 -39.05 2.07
CA THR A 112 -13.08 -40.01 2.44
C THR A 112 -12.73 -41.37 1.86
N SER A 113 -12.45 -42.34 2.73
CA SER A 113 -12.26 -43.73 2.34
C SER A 113 -13.57 -44.52 2.51
N GLY A 114 -13.72 -45.62 1.74
CA GLY A 114 -14.90 -46.47 1.83
C GLY A 114 -15.10 -47.01 3.26
N GLY A 115 -16.26 -46.72 3.87
CA GLY A 115 -16.58 -47.15 5.23
C GLY A 115 -16.73 -46.03 6.27
N ASN A 116 -17.15 -44.82 5.87
CA ASN A 116 -17.36 -43.64 6.74
C ASN A 116 -16.11 -43.13 7.50
N SER A 117 -14.93 -43.68 7.23
CA SER A 117 -13.66 -43.18 7.76
C SER A 117 -13.17 -41.99 6.92
N SER A 118 -12.97 -40.85 7.59
CA SER A 118 -12.38 -39.65 6.98
C SER A 118 -11.09 -39.24 7.70
N SER A 119 -10.02 -39.00 6.95
CA SER A 119 -8.75 -38.45 7.43
C SER A 119 -8.66 -36.98 7.07
N GLU A 120 -8.27 -36.13 8.02
CA GLU A 120 -7.98 -34.73 7.73
C GLU A 120 -6.59 -34.61 7.09
N LEU A 121 -6.54 -33.94 5.93
CA LEU A 121 -5.34 -33.74 5.14
C LEU A 121 -4.75 -32.34 5.35
N CYS A 122 -5.62 -31.33 5.39
CA CYS A 122 -5.27 -29.93 5.63
C CYS A 122 -6.32 -29.29 6.54
N SER A 123 -5.89 -28.33 7.34
CA SER A 123 -6.72 -27.53 8.23
C SER A 123 -6.24 -26.09 8.15
N VAL A 124 -7.17 -25.16 7.93
CA VAL A 124 -6.88 -23.72 7.76
C VAL A 124 -7.94 -22.92 8.51
N CYS A 125 -7.49 -22.06 9.43
CA CYS A 125 -8.33 -21.07 10.07
C CYS A 125 -8.40 -19.78 9.23
N LEU A 126 -9.60 -19.26 9.00
CA LEU A 126 -9.84 -17.98 8.35
C LEU A 126 -10.26 -16.92 9.38
N GLN A 127 -9.50 -15.81 9.43
CA GLN A 127 -9.91 -14.58 10.09
C GLN A 127 -10.28 -13.54 9.06
N THR A 128 -11.22 -12.65 9.39
CA THR A 128 -11.69 -11.64 8.44
C THR A 128 -11.51 -10.23 8.96
N ALA A 129 -11.28 -9.30 8.04
CA ALA A 129 -11.20 -7.88 8.34
C ALA A 129 -11.68 -7.02 7.16
N ALA A 130 -12.21 -5.85 7.47
CA ALA A 130 -12.61 -4.83 6.51
C ALA A 130 -12.20 -3.46 7.05
N SER A 131 -11.60 -2.64 6.18
CA SER A 131 -11.26 -1.25 6.51
C SER A 131 -12.54 -0.44 6.70
N PHE A 132 -12.50 0.48 7.66
CA PHE A 132 -13.59 1.40 7.91
C PHE A 132 -13.55 2.54 6.89
N SER A 133 -14.70 3.16 6.60
CA SER A 133 -14.70 4.42 5.84
C SER A 133 -14.00 5.53 6.64
N THR A 134 -13.31 6.45 5.97
CA THR A 134 -12.73 7.64 6.62
C THR A 134 -13.79 8.33 7.49
N PRO A 135 -13.51 8.59 8.78
CA PRO A 135 -14.51 9.14 9.68
C PRO A 135 -15.06 10.49 9.19
N LEU A 136 -16.38 10.60 9.10
CA LEU A 136 -17.07 11.83 8.78
C LEU A 136 -17.34 12.59 10.08
N LEU A 137 -16.55 13.63 10.32
CA LEU A 137 -16.70 14.48 11.49
C LEU A 137 -17.50 15.75 11.16
N GLN A 138 -18.57 16.00 11.89
CA GLN A 138 -19.41 17.18 11.75
C GLN A 138 -19.59 17.89 13.10
N ARG A 139 -19.67 19.21 13.05
CA ARG A 139 -20.05 20.04 14.20
C ARG A 139 -21.53 20.39 14.09
N GLU A 140 -22.32 19.99 15.06
CA GLU A 140 -23.73 20.37 15.12
C GLU A 140 -23.87 21.84 15.56
N GLU A 141 -24.86 22.55 15.02
CA GLU A 141 -25.12 23.94 15.41
C GLU A 141 -25.59 24.02 16.87
N SER A 142 -24.84 24.71 17.73
CA SER A 142 -25.29 24.97 19.09
C SER A 142 -26.15 26.23 19.15
N LYS A 143 -27.22 26.19 19.96
CA LYS A 143 -27.93 27.41 20.36
C LYS A 143 -26.93 28.32 21.09
N ARG A 144 -27.00 29.64 20.85
CA ARG A 144 -26.11 30.65 21.49
C ARG A 144 -26.02 30.39 23.01
N GLY A 145 -24.82 30.07 23.49
CA GLY A 145 -24.54 29.77 24.91
C GLY A 145 -24.63 28.28 25.31
N GLY A 146 -24.89 27.36 24.37
CA GLY A 146 -24.94 25.91 24.61
C GLY A 146 -23.61 25.17 24.39
N LYS A 147 -23.54 23.94 24.92
CA LYS A 147 -22.44 22.99 24.68
C LYS A 147 -22.22 22.77 23.18
N ALA A 148 -20.98 22.65 22.75
CA ALA A 148 -20.62 22.22 21.40
C ALA A 148 -20.87 20.72 21.27
N VAL A 149 -21.50 20.32 20.17
CA VAL A 149 -21.79 18.91 19.88
C VAL A 149 -21.12 18.54 18.56
N PHE A 150 -20.45 17.39 18.55
CA PHE A 150 -19.80 16.83 17.37
C PHE A 150 -20.33 15.42 17.12
N SER A 151 -20.58 15.09 15.86
CA SER A 151 -20.91 13.74 15.41
C SER A 151 -19.76 13.19 14.56
N CYS A 152 -19.40 11.93 14.80
CA CYS A 152 -18.42 11.20 14.03
C CYS A 152 -19.04 9.90 13.54
N GLU A 153 -19.07 9.72 12.23
CA GLU A 153 -19.64 8.53 11.59
C GLU A 153 -18.60 7.81 10.74
N SER A 154 -18.55 6.49 10.85
CA SER A 154 -17.68 5.63 10.04
C SER A 154 -18.38 4.29 9.83
N SER A 155 -18.18 3.65 8.68
CA SER A 155 -19.03 2.54 8.23
C SER A 155 -18.25 1.45 7.51
N GLY A 156 -18.87 0.27 7.41
CA GLY A 156 -18.41 -0.81 6.54
C GLY A 156 -17.18 -1.58 7.03
N GLY A 157 -16.74 -1.38 8.27
CA GLY A 157 -15.54 -2.02 8.78
C GLY A 157 -15.80 -3.29 9.60
N PHE A 158 -14.77 -4.12 9.76
CA PHE A 158 -14.81 -5.35 10.53
C PHE A 158 -13.41 -5.71 11.04
N PRO A 159 -13.24 -6.26 12.26
CA PRO A 159 -14.26 -6.47 13.29
C PRO A 159 -14.69 -5.16 13.97
N ALA A 160 -15.33 -5.22 15.14
CA ALA A 160 -15.67 -4.03 15.91
C ALA A 160 -14.38 -3.21 16.21
N PRO A 161 -14.40 -1.89 15.98
CA PRO A 161 -13.22 -1.04 16.10
C PRO A 161 -13.08 -0.45 17.49
N THR A 162 -11.91 0.13 17.76
CA THR A 162 -11.72 1.06 18.88
C THR A 162 -11.93 2.48 18.37
N LEU A 163 -12.81 3.23 19.02
CA LEU A 163 -13.05 4.65 18.72
C LEU A 163 -12.55 5.53 19.85
N SER A 164 -11.78 6.55 19.51
CA SER A 164 -11.32 7.57 20.45
C SER A 164 -11.49 8.98 19.89
N TRP A 165 -11.51 9.95 20.80
CA TRP A 165 -11.62 11.36 20.50
C TRP A 165 -10.44 12.10 21.11
N LEU A 166 -9.94 13.11 20.41
CA LEU A 166 -8.93 14.04 20.91
C LEU A 166 -9.40 15.47 20.75
N ILE A 167 -9.26 16.26 21.80
CA ILE A 167 -9.49 17.70 21.82
C ILE A 167 -8.11 18.37 21.68
N ASN A 168 -8.00 19.27 20.72
CA ASN A 168 -6.76 20.00 20.41
C ASN A 168 -5.52 19.08 20.23
N ASN A 169 -5.73 17.87 19.71
CA ASN A 169 -4.73 16.82 19.50
C ASN A 169 -3.94 16.40 20.76
N LYS A 170 -4.45 16.69 21.97
CA LYS A 170 -3.69 16.44 23.22
C LYS A 170 -4.56 15.94 24.38
N GLU A 171 -5.82 16.34 24.43
CA GLU A 171 -6.68 16.11 25.60
C GLU A 171 -7.80 15.12 25.26
N TYR A 172 -8.04 14.15 26.15
CA TYR A 172 -9.18 13.25 26.04
C TYR A 172 -10.45 13.94 26.56
N PRO A 173 -11.63 13.64 25.98
CA PRO A 173 -12.88 14.16 26.49
C PRO A 173 -13.12 13.81 27.96
N PRO A 174 -13.85 14.66 28.70
CA PRO A 174 -14.24 14.33 30.06
C PRO A 174 -15.17 13.11 30.10
N PRO A 175 -15.16 12.33 31.20
CA PRO A 175 -16.04 11.17 31.36
C PRO A 175 -17.51 11.52 31.12
N GLY A 176 -18.22 10.70 30.36
CA GLY A 176 -19.65 10.89 30.06
C GLY A 176 -19.96 11.94 28.97
N ALA A 177 -18.95 12.59 28.39
CA ALA A 177 -19.15 13.52 27.26
C ALA A 177 -19.31 12.81 25.91
N VAL A 178 -18.88 11.55 25.81
CA VAL A 178 -18.90 10.74 24.59
C VAL A 178 -19.99 9.68 24.70
N THR A 179 -20.79 9.55 23.65
CA THR A 179 -21.73 8.44 23.45
C THR A 179 -21.38 7.77 22.13
N THR A 180 -20.99 6.49 22.15
CA THR A 180 -20.65 5.74 20.94
C THR A 180 -21.62 4.58 20.77
N ILE A 181 -22.13 4.44 19.55
CA ILE A 181 -23.02 3.36 19.12
C ILE A 181 -22.33 2.64 17.98
N THR A 182 -22.21 1.33 18.09
CA THR A 182 -21.67 0.45 17.06
C THR A 182 -22.74 -0.55 16.68
N THR A 183 -23.23 -0.49 15.44
CA THR A 183 -24.30 -1.36 14.94
C THR A 183 -23.80 -2.23 13.79
N PRO A 184 -23.98 -3.56 13.85
CA PRO A 184 -23.73 -4.42 12.71
C PRO A 184 -24.83 -4.24 11.65
N HIS A 185 -24.44 -4.24 10.37
CA HIS A 185 -25.37 -4.28 9.26
C HIS A 185 -26.07 -5.64 9.22
N PRO A 186 -27.41 -5.71 9.02
CA PRO A 186 -28.16 -6.97 9.10
C PRO A 186 -27.67 -8.03 8.10
N ASP A 187 -27.39 -7.63 6.86
CA ASP A 187 -27.01 -8.58 5.81
C ASP A 187 -25.50 -8.90 5.80
N THR A 188 -24.64 -7.86 5.83
CA THR A 188 -23.20 -8.03 5.66
C THR A 188 -22.44 -8.26 6.97
N GLN A 189 -23.09 -8.03 8.12
CA GLN A 189 -22.48 -8.04 9.46
C GLN A 189 -21.30 -7.07 9.66
N LEU A 190 -21.07 -6.16 8.70
CA LEU A 190 -20.08 -5.09 8.82
C LEU A 190 -20.57 -4.05 9.84
N PHE A 191 -19.65 -3.46 10.60
CA PHE A 191 -19.97 -2.49 11.64
C PHE A 191 -20.04 -1.07 11.10
N ASN A 192 -21.09 -0.36 11.53
CA ASN A 192 -21.23 1.07 11.40
C ASN A 192 -21.12 1.70 12.80
N ILE A 193 -20.42 2.82 12.87
CA ILE A 193 -20.14 3.54 14.10
C ILE A 193 -20.77 4.92 14.00
N SER A 194 -21.47 5.31 15.06
CA SER A 194 -21.92 6.68 15.28
C SER A 194 -21.50 7.09 16.68
N SER A 195 -20.62 8.09 16.77
CA SER A 195 -20.17 8.63 18.04
C SER A 195 -20.52 10.10 18.16
N ARG A 196 -20.98 10.51 19.33
CA ARG A 196 -21.40 11.87 19.64
C ARG A 196 -20.62 12.39 20.83
N LEU A 197 -19.96 13.53 20.64
CA LEU A 197 -19.20 14.23 21.67
C LEU A 197 -19.92 15.53 22.06
N THR A 198 -20.20 15.72 23.35
CA THR A 198 -20.87 16.92 23.88
C THR A 198 -20.01 17.61 24.93
N VAL A 199 -19.42 18.75 24.59
CA VAL A 199 -18.40 19.43 25.40
C VAL A 199 -18.53 20.95 25.38
N ASN A 200 -18.09 21.62 26.45
CA ASN A 200 -18.01 23.07 26.50
C ASN A 200 -16.67 23.52 25.89
N LEU A 201 -16.65 23.83 24.60
CA LEU A 201 -15.44 24.26 23.89
C LEU A 201 -15.58 25.67 23.31
N ALA A 202 -14.47 26.41 23.30
CA ALA A 202 -14.37 27.65 22.52
C ALA A 202 -14.48 27.35 21.01
N LYS A 203 -14.80 28.38 20.21
CA LYS A 203 -15.02 28.21 18.77
C LYS A 203 -13.77 27.72 18.02
N ASP A 204 -12.60 28.06 18.53
CA ASP A 204 -11.29 27.83 17.89
C ASP A 204 -10.61 26.52 18.29
N VAL A 205 -11.26 25.70 19.12
CA VAL A 205 -10.73 24.40 19.54
C VAL A 205 -11.08 23.35 18.49
N GLY A 206 -10.06 22.68 17.96
CA GLY A 206 -10.21 21.54 17.07
C GLY A 206 -10.53 20.25 17.83
N VAL A 207 -11.33 19.39 17.20
CA VAL A 207 -11.65 18.05 17.68
C VAL A 207 -11.24 17.05 16.62
N THR A 208 -10.68 15.92 17.03
CA THR A 208 -10.28 14.81 16.15
C THR A 208 -10.99 13.55 16.60
N CYS A 209 -11.64 12.86 15.67
CA CYS A 209 -12.19 11.52 15.85
C CYS A 209 -11.23 10.51 15.24
N ILE A 210 -10.96 9.40 15.95
CA ILE A 210 -10.00 8.37 15.55
C ILE A 210 -10.70 7.01 15.63
N VAL A 211 -10.61 6.24 14.55
CA VAL A 211 -11.14 4.88 14.42
C VAL A 211 -9.98 3.94 14.12
N GLU A 212 -9.81 2.93 14.98
CA GLU A 212 -8.73 1.95 14.89
C GLU A 212 -9.29 0.56 14.57
N ASN A 213 -8.76 -0.06 13.53
CA ASN A 213 -9.03 -1.46 13.19
C ASN A 213 -7.87 -2.33 13.73
N PRO A 214 -8.11 -3.14 14.78
CA PRO A 214 -7.06 -3.93 15.42
C PRO A 214 -6.57 -5.11 14.57
N LYS A 215 -7.36 -5.60 13.60
CA LYS A 215 -6.96 -6.70 12.72
C LYS A 215 -6.11 -6.23 11.53
N LEU A 216 -6.34 -5.00 11.07
CA LEU A 216 -5.57 -4.39 9.97
C LEU A 216 -4.41 -3.53 10.47
N ASN A 217 -4.31 -3.27 11.78
CA ASN A 217 -3.42 -2.25 12.35
C ASN A 217 -3.57 -0.90 11.63
N GLU A 218 -4.81 -0.53 11.32
CA GLU A 218 -5.16 0.67 10.57
C GLU A 218 -5.80 1.71 11.50
N THR A 219 -5.35 2.95 11.39
CA THR A 219 -5.89 4.09 12.15
C THR A 219 -6.37 5.16 11.19
N LEU A 220 -7.67 5.43 11.18
CA LEU A 220 -8.28 6.48 10.38
C LEU A 220 -8.73 7.61 11.30
N SER A 221 -8.53 8.85 10.89
CA SER A 221 -8.91 10.00 11.70
C SER A 221 -9.46 11.15 10.87
N SER A 222 -10.24 12.00 11.53
CA SER A 222 -10.86 13.19 10.92
C SER A 222 -10.91 14.31 11.94
N SER A 223 -10.55 15.53 11.53
CA SER A 223 -10.38 16.68 12.43
C SER A 223 -11.22 17.87 12.00
N SER A 224 -11.90 18.50 12.95
CA SER A 224 -12.68 19.72 12.79
C SER A 224 -11.91 20.92 13.33
N TYR A 225 -10.78 21.26 12.73
CA TYR A 225 -10.17 22.56 13.03
C TYR A 225 -11.10 23.66 12.48
N SER A 226 -11.19 24.79 13.18
CA SER A 226 -11.78 26.00 12.58
C SER A 226 -10.89 26.39 11.41
N VAL A 227 -11.24 25.88 10.22
CA VAL A 227 -10.68 26.36 8.99
C VAL A 227 -11.18 27.80 8.89
N ASN A 228 -10.37 28.75 9.35
CA ASN A 228 -10.34 30.02 8.66
C ASN A 228 -9.96 29.62 7.25
N ARG A 229 -10.95 29.49 6.37
CA ARG A 229 -10.74 29.11 4.97
C ARG A 229 -10.11 30.31 4.28
N SER A 230 -8.90 30.67 4.69
CA SER A 230 -7.87 30.96 3.72
C SER A 230 -7.77 29.69 2.92
N THR A 231 -8.47 29.68 1.79
CA THR A 231 -8.04 28.93 0.63
C THR A 231 -6.52 28.96 0.61
N VAL A 232 -5.89 27.86 1.06
CA VAL A 232 -4.58 27.49 0.54
C VAL A 232 -4.87 27.09 -0.89
N HIS A 233 -5.16 28.10 -1.73
CA HIS A 233 -4.75 28.01 -3.10
C HIS A 233 -3.28 27.69 -3.03
N ASN A 234 -2.87 26.67 -3.78
CA ASN A 234 -1.49 26.41 -4.09
C ASN A 234 -0.86 27.70 -4.65
N ARG A 235 -0.44 28.61 -3.76
CA ARG A 235 0.29 29.85 -4.08
C ARG A 235 1.71 29.55 -4.58
N ALA A 236 2.04 28.27 -4.74
CA ALA A 236 3.23 27.82 -5.46
C ALA A 236 3.05 27.79 -6.99
N SER A 237 1.83 27.98 -7.53
CA SER A 237 1.60 27.91 -8.99
C SER A 237 1.35 29.26 -9.67
N GLU A 238 0.72 30.22 -8.98
CA GLU A 238 0.38 31.53 -9.59
C GLU A 238 1.54 32.52 -9.72
N ALA A 239 2.67 32.33 -9.03
CA ALA A 239 3.85 33.17 -9.26
C ALA A 239 4.80 32.55 -10.31
N MET A 240 4.69 31.23 -10.54
CA MET A 240 5.64 30.49 -11.38
C MET A 240 5.53 30.85 -12.86
N TRP A 241 4.31 31.02 -13.37
CA TRP A 241 4.07 31.52 -14.73
C TRP A 241 4.51 32.97 -14.93
N ILE A 242 4.47 33.81 -13.88
CA ILE A 242 4.94 35.21 -13.95
C ILE A 242 6.47 35.23 -14.12
N PHE A 243 7.21 34.44 -13.33
CA PHE A 243 8.66 34.36 -13.49
C PHE A 243 9.06 33.74 -14.83
N SER A 244 8.34 32.71 -15.30
CA SER A 244 8.58 32.09 -16.60
C SER A 244 8.35 33.07 -17.76
N THR A 245 7.25 33.81 -17.76
CA THR A 245 6.95 34.79 -18.81
C THR A 245 7.94 35.94 -18.82
N VAL A 246 8.31 36.48 -17.65
CA VAL A 246 9.32 37.53 -17.53
C VAL A 246 10.67 37.05 -18.04
N LEU A 247 11.10 35.83 -17.68
CA LEU A 247 12.36 35.25 -18.17
C LEU A 247 12.38 35.11 -19.69
N CYS A 248 11.29 34.61 -20.29
CA CYS A 248 11.16 34.49 -21.74
C CYS A 248 11.24 35.86 -22.44
N VAL A 249 10.60 36.90 -21.89
CA VAL A 249 10.66 38.26 -22.46
C VAL A 249 12.08 38.81 -22.38
N VAL A 250 12.76 38.67 -21.24
CA VAL A 250 14.15 39.15 -21.07
C VAL A 250 15.09 38.46 -22.05
N VAL A 251 15.00 37.13 -22.18
CA VAL A 251 15.83 36.37 -23.13
C VAL A 251 15.51 36.79 -24.57
N GLY A 252 14.23 36.97 -24.91
CA GLY A 252 13.82 37.45 -26.24
C GLY A 252 14.42 38.82 -26.58
N VAL A 253 14.40 39.77 -25.64
CA VAL A 253 15.00 41.10 -25.82
C VAL A 253 16.53 41.02 -25.99
N LEU A 254 17.21 40.16 -25.22
CA LEU A 254 18.66 39.96 -25.35
C LEU A 254 19.05 39.37 -26.71
N VAL A 255 18.26 38.42 -27.24
CA VAL A 255 18.49 37.86 -28.57
C VAL A 255 18.24 38.91 -29.65
N LEU A 256 17.13 39.66 -29.58
CA LEU A 256 16.81 40.71 -30.55
C LEU A 256 17.85 41.83 -30.57
N THR A 257 18.31 42.26 -29.40
CA THR A 257 19.39 43.27 -29.29
C THR A 257 20.71 42.73 -29.82
N GLY A 258 21.04 41.46 -29.55
CA GLY A 258 22.21 40.79 -30.13
C GLY A 258 22.16 40.71 -31.66
N VAL A 259 21.02 40.31 -32.23
CA VAL A 259 20.82 40.25 -33.68
C VAL A 259 20.88 41.65 -34.31
N ALA A 260 20.23 42.64 -33.69
CA ALA A 260 20.30 44.03 -34.17
C ALA A 260 21.73 44.57 -34.12
N TYR A 261 22.50 44.23 -33.08
CA TYR A 261 23.91 44.60 -32.98
C TYR A 261 24.76 43.91 -34.04
N GLN A 262 24.53 42.62 -34.32
CA GLN A 262 25.19 41.91 -35.41
C GLN A 262 24.86 42.52 -36.77
N ILE A 263 23.59 42.83 -37.05
CA ILE A 263 23.18 43.51 -38.30
C ILE A 263 23.79 44.91 -38.38
N HIS A 264 23.87 45.64 -37.27
CA HIS A 264 24.50 46.96 -37.24
C HIS A 264 26.00 46.86 -37.51
N LEU A 265 26.71 45.93 -36.86
CA LEU A 265 28.12 45.66 -37.12
C LEU A 265 28.36 45.24 -38.57
N ASP A 266 27.50 44.40 -39.13
CA ASP A 266 27.61 43.97 -40.52
C ASP A 266 27.36 45.14 -41.49
N ARG A 267 26.36 46.00 -41.21
CA ARG A 267 26.16 47.24 -41.97
C ARG A 267 27.35 48.21 -41.85
N VAL A 268 27.96 48.34 -40.68
CA VAL A 268 29.16 49.19 -40.48
C VAL A 268 30.36 48.59 -41.20
N HIS A 269 30.54 47.27 -41.15
CA HIS A 269 31.60 46.56 -41.87
C HIS A 269 31.41 46.69 -43.38
N MET A 270 30.18 46.59 -43.89
CA MET A 270 29.83 46.85 -45.28
C MET A 270 30.03 48.30 -45.70
N ARG A 271 29.78 49.29 -44.81
CA ARG A 271 30.15 50.70 -45.06
C ARG A 271 31.67 50.86 -45.19
N LYS A 272 32.45 50.26 -44.28
CA LYS A 272 33.93 50.24 -44.38
C LYS A 272 34.44 49.55 -45.65
N LYS A 273 33.73 48.53 -46.15
CA LYS A 273 34.07 47.79 -47.37
C LYS A 273 33.73 48.57 -48.66
N HIS A 274 32.74 49.46 -48.62
CA HIS A 274 32.44 50.38 -49.74
C HIS A 274 33.38 51.60 -49.80
N ASP A 275 33.99 51.98 -48.68
CA ASP A 275 34.98 53.07 -48.62
C ASP A 275 36.43 52.59 -48.95
N PHE A 276 36.70 51.29 -49.01
CA PHE A 276 38.01 50.70 -49.32
C PHE A 276 38.04 49.59 -50.40
N PRO A 277 37.57 49.84 -51.64
CA PRO A 277 38.08 49.08 -52.77
C PRO A 277 38.47 49.99 -53.95
N LYS A 278 39.42 50.93 -53.73
CA LYS A 278 40.15 51.64 -54.82
C LYS A 278 41.60 51.98 -54.46
N LEU A 279 42.36 51.01 -53.98
CA LEU A 279 43.84 50.96 -54.00
C LEU A 279 44.14 49.57 -53.45
N GLN A 280 44.43 48.53 -54.22
CA GLN A 280 45.57 48.43 -55.12
C GLN A 280 45.42 47.12 -55.88
N SER A 281 44.87 47.18 -57.08
CA SER A 281 45.15 46.15 -58.10
C SER A 281 46.60 46.33 -58.53
N ARG A 282 47.52 45.54 -57.99
CA ARG A 282 48.72 45.02 -58.70
C ARG A 282 49.66 44.33 -57.70
N GLY A 283 49.66 43.00 -57.75
CA GLY A 283 50.61 42.18 -57.02
C GLY A 283 50.35 40.69 -57.14
N TYR A 284 50.22 40.16 -58.37
CA TYR A 284 50.29 38.72 -58.63
C TYR A 284 51.49 38.42 -59.51
N LYS A 285 52.53 37.80 -58.93
CA LYS A 285 53.31 36.77 -59.64
C LYS A 285 54.15 35.91 -58.66
N ARG A 286 53.70 34.65 -58.57
CA ARG A 286 54.37 33.38 -58.21
C ARG A 286 55.89 33.39 -57.96
N ARG A 287 56.29 32.65 -56.93
CA ARG A 287 57.34 31.61 -57.01
C ARG A 287 57.18 30.58 -55.87
N SER A 288 57.12 29.29 -56.21
CA SER A 288 57.43 28.16 -55.31
C SER A 288 58.97 27.98 -55.29
N PRO A 289 59.62 27.44 -54.23
CA PRO A 289 59.77 25.98 -54.13
C PRO A 289 59.82 25.39 -52.69
N ASP A 290 59.62 24.08 -52.63
CA ASP A 290 59.63 23.16 -51.47
C ASP A 290 61.03 22.89 -50.84
N LYS A 291 60.99 22.17 -49.70
CA LYS A 291 62.03 21.43 -48.91
C LYS A 291 62.31 22.05 -47.53
N GLU A 292 62.55 21.34 -46.43
CA GLU A 292 62.54 19.94 -45.93
C GLU A 292 63.01 20.02 -44.45
N GLU A 293 62.77 18.99 -43.62
CA GLU A 293 63.43 18.67 -42.32
C GLU A 293 63.10 19.61 -41.11
N GLU A 294 63.01 19.20 -39.83
CA GLU A 294 63.46 18.02 -39.07
C GLU A 294 62.67 17.90 -37.74
N GLU A 295 62.64 16.71 -37.14
CA GLU A 295 62.02 16.32 -35.86
C GLU A 295 62.85 16.72 -34.62
N GLU A 296 62.24 16.70 -33.42
CA GLU A 296 62.81 16.03 -32.24
C GLU A 296 61.71 15.71 -31.18
N GLU A 297 61.51 14.41 -30.93
CA GLU A 297 60.79 13.77 -29.80
C GLU A 297 61.80 13.48 -28.64
N PRO A 298 61.54 12.72 -27.53
CA PRO A 298 60.35 11.98 -27.05
C PRO A 298 60.06 12.11 -25.53
N MET A 299 58.97 11.51 -25.04
CA MET A 299 59.05 10.53 -23.92
C MET A 299 57.77 9.71 -23.75
N LYS A 300 57.92 8.38 -23.83
CA LYS A 300 56.97 7.37 -23.33
C LYS A 300 57.63 6.60 -22.18
N PRO A 301 56.85 5.95 -21.29
CA PRO A 301 56.85 4.48 -21.40
C PRO A 301 55.46 3.82 -21.32
N GLU A 302 55.41 2.70 -22.06
CA GLU A 302 54.63 1.44 -21.94
C GLU A 302 54.18 1.03 -20.51
N LYS A 303 53.26 0.10 -20.24
CA LYS A 303 52.73 -1.13 -20.89
C LYS A 303 51.49 -1.56 -20.03
N LYS A 304 50.40 -2.25 -20.44
CA LYS A 304 50.17 -3.57 -21.08
C LYS A 304 48.64 -3.66 -21.34
N GLU A 305 48.17 -4.05 -22.53
CA GLU A 305 47.74 -5.43 -22.92
C GLU A 305 46.64 -6.00 -22.00
N SER A 306 45.39 -6.07 -22.48
CA SER A 306 44.75 -7.21 -23.19
C SER A 306 44.38 -8.32 -22.19
N GLU A 307 43.29 -9.07 -22.27
CA GLU A 307 42.40 -9.50 -23.35
C GLU A 307 41.21 -10.21 -22.68
N VAL A 308 40.11 -10.36 -23.43
CA VAL A 308 38.94 -11.24 -23.21
C VAL A 308 37.88 -10.79 -22.21
#